data_AF-A0A815YIU1-F1
#
_entry.id   AF-A0A815YIU1-F1
#
_cell.length_a   1.000
_cell.length_b   1.000
_cell.length_c   1.000
_cell.angle_alpha   90.00
_cell.angle_beta   90.00
_cell.angle_gamma   90.00
#
_symmetry.space_group_name_H-M   'P 1'
#
loop_
_entity.id
_entity.type
_entity.pdbx_description
1 polymer ?
#
loop_
_entity_poly.entity_id
_entity_poly.type
_entity_poly.pdbx_seq_one_letter_code
_entity_poly.pdbx_strand_id
1 'polypeptide(L)'
;YRFKPSHGSALSKTLGTIRADKDVNRNETALSSTRSLINQYNPLHTISIHKLYTIDLDISAKWIVSSIADRIFICDNEGEVRIFSYSRRRRRQPLLTERFHLLNIRLISSFTVTHDYLIAFESDTQMITLHTHHGGLLVRLNFSYDPIMIVRSDYLTKNQIWSCSRTKRQCFQFDINHITKEIIPLEQLDFKYSISNILIDPIGISSDEQGRIAVHDINEVTTDRLLIFTNDQNMIIPLDSIKYADRQISSQIERVLLVPKQSNLIVILYAPQSTITNLHEIVIVDIELRPARILYRLQEVNGIENIDVTLNGELVYSVTPPVNKRIIPKMHIYSLIN
;
A
#
# COMPACT_ATOMS: atom_id res chain seq x y z
N TYR A 1 10.25 63.57 48.65
CA TYR A 1 9.12 62.88 49.32
C TYR A 1 8.91 61.50 48.68
N ARG A 2 8.98 60.45 49.52
CA ARG A 2 8.39 59.08 49.47
C ARG A 2 8.59 58.13 48.25
N PHE A 3 9.36 57.06 48.51
CA PHE A 3 9.03 55.59 48.47
C PHE A 3 7.63 55.18 47.95
N LYS A 4 7.35 54.04 47.27
CA LYS A 4 7.82 52.63 47.32
C LYS A 4 7.29 51.82 46.08
N PRO A 5 7.62 50.52 45.90
CA PRO A 5 7.57 49.74 44.63
C PRO A 5 6.38 48.75 44.50
N SER A 6 6.31 48.01 43.39
CA SER A 6 5.72 46.66 43.35
C SER A 6 6.41 45.71 42.36
N HIS A 7 6.80 44.54 42.88
CA HIS A 7 7.19 43.33 42.15
C HIS A 7 5.97 42.69 41.46
N GLY A 8 6.20 41.98 40.36
CA GLY A 8 5.19 41.13 39.72
C GLY A 8 5.73 40.27 38.57
N SER A 9 6.52 39.24 38.94
CA SER A 9 6.79 37.98 38.23
C SER A 9 6.58 37.88 36.71
N ALA A 10 7.67 37.85 35.93
CA ALA A 10 7.73 37.07 34.70
C ALA A 10 8.56 35.80 34.97
N LEU A 11 7.86 34.71 35.28
CA LEU A 11 8.42 33.36 35.36
C LEU A 11 8.90 32.93 33.97
N SER A 12 10.20 33.08 33.72
CA SER A 12 10.93 32.29 32.74
C SER A 12 10.93 30.83 33.22
N LYS A 13 9.93 30.04 32.80
CA LYS A 13 9.99 28.58 32.94
C LYS A 13 10.92 28.04 31.86
N THR A 14 12.11 27.70 32.32
CA THR A 14 13.11 26.84 31.68
C THR A 14 12.44 25.64 31.01
N LEU A 15 12.72 25.44 29.72
CA LEU A 15 12.39 24.22 28.98
C LEU A 15 12.96 23.01 29.73
N GLY A 16 12.07 22.11 30.14
CA GLY A 16 12.40 20.84 30.75
C GLY A 16 13.28 20.01 29.81
N THR A 17 14.44 19.63 30.34
CA THR A 17 15.36 18.66 29.76
C THR A 17 14.68 17.29 29.79
N ILE A 18 14.41 16.69 28.64
CA ILE A 18 13.96 15.29 28.57
C ILE A 18 15.20 14.42 28.76
N ARG A 19 15.22 13.68 29.88
CA ARG A 19 16.21 12.64 30.17
C ARG A 19 15.95 11.45 29.25
N ALA A 20 17.00 10.97 28.59
CA ALA A 20 17.03 9.64 28.00
C ALA A 20 17.19 8.63 29.13
N ASP A 21 16.19 7.80 29.37
CA ASP A 21 16.35 6.65 30.25
C ASP A 21 17.32 5.67 29.58
N LYS A 22 18.50 5.54 30.19
CA LYS A 22 19.42 4.43 29.93
C LYS A 22 18.89 3.25 30.72
N ASP A 23 18.32 2.27 30.04
CA ASP A 23 18.04 0.99 30.66
C ASP A 23 19.35 0.35 31.14
N VAL A 24 19.34 0.05 32.42
CA VAL A 24 20.45 -0.47 33.22
C VAL A 24 20.54 -1.98 33.02
N ASN A 25 21.71 -2.46 32.62
CA ASN A 25 22.11 -3.86 32.70
C ASN A 25 21.89 -4.40 34.12
N ARG A 26 21.06 -5.45 34.25
CA ARG A 26 21.15 -6.41 35.36
C ARG A 26 21.18 -7.82 34.78
N ASN A 27 22.35 -8.44 34.93
CA ASN A 27 22.57 -9.86 34.67
C ASN A 27 22.01 -10.73 35.81
N GLU A 28 21.94 -12.03 35.46
CA GLU A 28 21.81 -13.24 36.29
C GLU A 28 20.37 -13.68 36.58
N THR A 29 19.90 -14.87 36.15
CA THR A 29 20.54 -16.18 36.21
C THR A 29 20.03 -17.14 35.10
N ALA A 30 20.90 -18.05 34.68
CA ALA A 30 20.68 -19.10 33.69
C ALA A 30 20.13 -20.40 34.31
N LEU A 31 19.54 -21.26 33.43
CA LEU A 31 19.21 -22.72 33.50
C LEU A 31 17.74 -22.91 33.08
N SER A 32 17.33 -23.73 32.10
CA SER A 32 17.99 -24.85 31.42
C SER A 32 17.42 -25.06 30.00
N SER A 33 18.34 -25.34 29.10
CA SER A 33 18.24 -26.11 27.84
C SER A 33 16.95 -26.89 27.53
N THR A 34 16.32 -26.51 26.42
CA THR A 34 15.94 -27.47 25.36
C THR A 34 16.36 -26.87 24.02
N ARG A 35 17.53 -27.30 23.54
CA ARG A 35 17.99 -27.02 22.18
C ARG A 35 17.06 -27.75 21.21
N SER A 36 16.12 -27.06 20.60
CA SER A 36 15.69 -27.40 19.25
C SER A 36 16.55 -26.60 18.29
N LEU A 37 17.09 -27.29 17.29
CA LEU A 37 18.02 -26.73 16.31
C LEU A 37 17.39 -25.51 15.62
N ILE A 38 17.84 -24.31 15.98
CA ILE A 38 17.76 -23.15 15.11
C ILE A 38 18.73 -23.46 13.97
N ASN A 39 18.17 -23.99 12.88
CA ASN A 39 18.87 -24.14 11.61
C ASN A 39 19.59 -22.84 11.29
N GLN A 40 20.91 -22.96 11.10
CA GLN A 40 21.79 -21.90 10.65
C GLN A 40 21.23 -21.33 9.34
N TYR A 41 20.64 -20.14 9.43
CA TYR A 41 20.20 -19.38 8.27
C TYR A 41 21.42 -18.94 7.47
N ASN A 42 21.36 -19.16 6.16
CA ASN A 42 22.28 -18.56 5.21
C ASN A 42 22.03 -17.02 5.22
N PRO A 43 23.00 -16.18 5.64
CA PRO A 43 22.79 -14.75 5.88
C PRO A 43 22.56 -13.89 4.61
N LEU A 44 22.51 -14.52 3.44
CA LEU A 44 22.33 -13.85 2.14
C LEU A 44 20.85 -13.58 1.78
N HIS A 45 19.88 -14.12 2.54
CA HIS A 45 18.44 -13.97 2.27
C HIS A 45 17.66 -13.25 3.40
N THR A 46 18.34 -12.58 4.32
CA THR A 46 17.68 -11.82 5.40
C THR A 46 17.32 -10.42 4.91
N ILE A 47 16.02 -10.14 4.73
CA ILE A 47 15.52 -8.78 4.56
C ILE A 47 15.51 -8.10 5.92
N SER A 48 16.15 -6.94 6.02
CA SER A 48 16.04 -6.09 7.20
C SER A 48 14.88 -5.12 7.04
N ILE A 49 13.81 -5.32 7.82
CA ILE A 49 12.64 -4.44 7.80
C ILE A 49 12.66 -3.54 9.01
N HIS A 50 12.71 -2.24 8.76
CA HIS A 50 12.79 -1.22 9.79
C HIS A 50 11.66 -0.24 9.66
N LYS A 51 11.00 0.06 10.79
CA LYS A 51 10.07 1.17 10.88
C LYS A 51 10.83 2.48 10.74
N LEU A 52 10.52 3.24 9.70
CA LEU A 52 11.16 4.52 9.45
C LEU A 52 10.39 5.63 10.14
N TYR A 53 9.07 5.70 9.90
CA TYR A 53 8.24 6.80 10.38
C TYR A 53 6.85 6.34 10.83
N THR A 54 6.29 7.10 11.74
CA THR A 54 4.85 7.17 12.00
C THR A 54 4.43 8.62 11.84
N ILE A 55 3.41 8.86 11.02
CA ILE A 55 2.86 10.19 10.78
C ILE A 55 1.41 10.17 11.22
N ASP A 56 1.06 11.10 12.11
CA ASP A 56 -0.34 11.34 12.49
C ASP A 56 -1.05 12.04 11.32
N LEU A 57 -2.18 11.48 10.90
CA LEU A 57 -2.98 11.98 9.80
C LEU A 57 -4.16 12.80 10.32
N ASP A 58 -4.48 13.88 9.64
CA ASP A 58 -5.68 14.69 9.92
C ASP A 58 -6.94 14.18 9.20
N ILE A 59 -6.82 13.12 8.41
CA ILE A 59 -7.92 12.47 7.67
C ILE A 59 -7.87 10.95 7.82
N SER A 60 -9.02 10.29 7.63
CA SER A 60 -9.12 8.84 7.55
C SER A 60 -8.83 8.36 6.13
N ALA A 61 -7.54 8.20 5.80
CA ALA A 61 -7.09 7.82 4.47
C ALA A 61 -7.65 6.45 4.04
N LYS A 62 -8.53 6.46 3.03
CA LYS A 62 -9.11 5.27 2.38
C LYS A 62 -8.24 4.75 1.25
N TRP A 63 -7.45 5.61 0.63
CA TRP A 63 -6.45 5.23 -0.36
C TRP A 63 -5.10 5.82 -0.01
N ILE A 64 -4.06 5.01 -0.21
CA ILE A 64 -2.66 5.42 -0.20
C ILE A 64 -2.11 5.04 -1.57
N VAL A 65 -1.55 6.03 -2.26
CA VAL A 65 -0.94 5.84 -3.58
C VAL A 65 0.42 6.50 -3.57
N SER A 66 1.45 5.67 -3.64
CA SER A 66 2.83 6.09 -3.78
C SER A 66 3.14 6.35 -5.24
N SER A 67 3.68 7.53 -5.54
CA SER A 67 4.00 7.94 -6.91
C SER A 67 5.51 7.97 -7.16
N ILE A 68 5.86 8.05 -8.44
CA ILE A 68 7.24 8.05 -8.94
C ILE A 68 8.06 9.26 -8.48
N ALA A 69 7.40 10.37 -8.14
CA ALA A 69 8.07 11.62 -7.77
C ALA A 69 8.42 11.72 -6.27
N ASP A 70 8.64 10.58 -5.60
CA ASP A 70 8.79 10.49 -4.14
C ASP A 70 7.62 11.18 -3.38
N ARG A 71 6.39 11.10 -3.92
CA ARG A 71 5.20 11.64 -3.26
C ARG A 71 4.27 10.52 -2.87
N ILE A 72 3.72 10.61 -1.67
CA ILE A 72 2.64 9.74 -1.18
C ILE A 72 1.37 10.56 -1.20
N PHE A 73 0.42 10.14 -2.01
CA PHE A 73 -0.92 10.69 -2.06
C PHE A 73 -1.79 9.87 -1.11
N ILE A 74 -2.51 10.55 -0.24
CA ILE A 74 -3.58 9.92 0.53
C ILE A 74 -4.90 10.61 0.21
N CYS A 75 -5.97 9.83 0.17
CA CYS A 75 -7.30 10.32 -0.14
C CYS A 75 -8.33 9.61 0.74
N ASP A 76 -9.32 10.34 1.25
CA ASP A 76 -10.51 9.76 1.86
C ASP A 76 -11.66 9.58 0.86
N ASN A 77 -12.72 8.89 1.27
CA ASN A 77 -13.89 8.56 0.45
C ASN A 77 -14.67 9.77 -0.08
N GLU A 78 -14.53 10.93 0.56
CA GLU A 78 -15.20 12.17 0.15
C GLU A 78 -14.39 12.93 -0.91
N GLY A 79 -13.10 12.58 -1.08
CA GLY A 79 -12.21 13.20 -2.05
C GLY A 79 -11.31 14.26 -1.45
N GLU A 80 -11.13 14.27 -0.13
CA GLU A 80 -10.11 15.07 0.52
C GLU A 80 -8.74 14.41 0.30
N VAL A 81 -7.81 15.16 -0.30
CA VAL A 81 -6.48 14.69 -0.68
C VAL A 81 -5.41 15.40 0.15
N ARG A 82 -4.40 14.63 0.56
CA ARG A 82 -3.13 15.14 1.10
C ARG A 82 -1.97 14.58 0.29
N ILE A 83 -1.00 15.44 0.00
CA ILE A 83 0.23 15.03 -0.66
C ILE A 83 1.39 15.20 0.30
N PHE A 84 2.04 14.09 0.62
CA PHE A 84 3.28 14.08 1.37
C PHE A 84 4.43 13.97 0.38
N SER A 85 5.22 15.04 0.27
CA SER A 85 6.49 14.97 -0.47
C SER A 85 7.56 14.38 0.43
N TYR A 86 8.26 13.40 -0.12
CA TYR A 86 9.38 12.72 0.50
C TYR A 86 10.60 12.87 -0.41
N SER A 87 11.80 12.83 0.15
CA SER A 87 13.02 12.70 -0.62
C SER A 87 14.11 12.32 0.36
N ARG A 88 14.52 11.04 0.39
CA ARG A 88 15.56 10.57 1.31
C ARG A 88 16.85 11.38 1.24
N ARG A 89 17.17 11.92 0.05
CA ARG A 89 18.37 12.72 -0.18
C ARG A 89 18.30 14.11 0.44
N ARG A 90 17.10 14.69 0.55
CA ARG A 90 16.91 16.08 0.98
C ARG A 90 16.22 16.21 2.33
N ARG A 91 15.44 15.21 2.75
CA ARG A 91 14.58 15.26 3.94
C ARG A 91 14.57 13.92 4.66
N ARG A 92 14.65 14.01 5.98
CA ARG A 92 14.60 12.86 6.88
C ARG A 92 13.19 12.38 7.21
N GLN A 93 12.13 13.02 6.74
CA GLN A 93 10.74 12.57 6.97
C GLN A 93 9.83 13.09 5.85
N PRO A 94 8.76 12.37 5.47
CA PRO A 94 7.74 12.91 4.57
C PRO A 94 7.10 14.14 5.18
N LEU A 95 6.89 15.17 4.38
CA LEU A 95 6.22 16.40 4.79
C LEU A 95 4.98 16.61 3.95
N LEU A 96 3.89 16.94 4.63
CA LEU A 96 2.71 17.41 3.95
C LEU A 96 3.05 18.69 3.18
N THR A 97 2.86 18.65 1.86
CA THR A 97 3.12 19.79 0.97
C THR A 97 1.87 20.37 0.38
N GLU A 98 0.83 19.57 0.18
CA GLU A 98 -0.40 20.02 -0.50
C GLU A 98 -1.64 19.41 0.14
N ARG A 99 -2.73 20.19 0.13
CA ARG A 99 -4.06 19.79 0.58
C ARG A 99 -5.08 20.36 -0.39
N PHE A 100 -6.02 19.54 -0.84
CA PHE A 100 -7.14 19.99 -1.65
C PHE A 100 -8.27 18.98 -1.58
N HIS A 101 -9.44 19.37 -2.08
CA HIS A 101 -10.58 18.50 -2.24
C HIS A 101 -10.90 18.37 -3.72
N LEU A 102 -11.17 17.14 -4.18
CA LEU A 102 -11.58 16.92 -5.55
C LEU A 102 -13.00 17.45 -5.76
N LEU A 103 -13.16 18.36 -6.71
CA LEU A 103 -14.45 18.98 -6.99
C LEU A 103 -15.34 18.02 -7.80
N ASN A 104 -16.65 18.12 -7.58
CA ASN A 104 -17.69 17.41 -8.34
C ASN A 104 -17.64 15.87 -8.29
N ILE A 105 -16.95 15.32 -7.27
CA ILE A 105 -16.98 13.90 -6.94
C ILE A 105 -18.08 13.66 -5.91
N ARG A 106 -18.84 12.58 -6.08
CA ARG A 106 -19.81 12.12 -5.07
C ARG A 106 -19.13 11.32 -3.97
N LEU A 107 -18.67 10.14 -4.34
CA LEU A 107 -17.93 9.22 -3.50
C LEU A 107 -16.89 8.54 -4.37
N ILE A 108 -15.70 8.33 -3.81
CA ILE A 108 -14.64 7.61 -4.49
C ILE A 108 -14.78 6.13 -4.18
N SER A 109 -14.65 5.30 -5.20
CA SER A 109 -14.55 3.84 -5.06
C SER A 109 -13.12 3.35 -5.33
N SER A 110 -12.37 4.05 -6.20
CA SER A 110 -10.96 3.81 -6.45
C SER A 110 -10.22 5.12 -6.71
N PHE A 111 -9.01 5.24 -6.17
CA PHE A 111 -8.15 6.40 -6.35
C PHE A 111 -6.76 5.94 -6.79
N THR A 112 -6.22 6.55 -7.85
CA THR A 112 -4.86 6.27 -8.33
C THR A 112 -4.24 7.54 -8.92
N VAL A 113 -2.93 7.50 -9.18
CA VAL A 113 -2.17 8.65 -9.67
C VAL A 113 -1.23 8.19 -10.78
N THR A 114 -1.34 8.77 -11.96
CA THR A 114 -0.42 8.56 -13.10
C THR A 114 0.66 9.64 -13.13
N HIS A 115 1.46 9.69 -14.19
CA HIS A 115 2.43 10.78 -14.35
C HIS A 115 1.75 12.14 -14.54
N ASP A 116 0.64 12.19 -15.27
CA ASP A 116 -0.01 13.45 -15.65
C ASP A 116 -1.27 13.74 -14.82
N TYR A 117 -1.90 12.71 -14.25
CA TYR A 117 -3.22 12.84 -13.64
C TYR A 117 -3.29 12.25 -12.25
N LEU A 118 -4.15 12.84 -11.44
CA LEU A 118 -4.85 12.14 -10.38
C LEU A 118 -6.12 11.55 -10.99
N ILE A 119 -6.42 10.29 -10.70
CA ILE A 119 -7.59 9.59 -11.23
C ILE A 119 -8.45 9.13 -10.07
N ALA A 120 -9.71 9.55 -10.07
CA ALA A 120 -10.71 9.08 -9.12
C ALA A 120 -11.87 8.43 -9.88
N PHE A 121 -12.21 7.21 -9.49
CA PHE A 121 -13.38 6.50 -9.96
C PHE A 121 -14.55 6.80 -9.02
N GLU A 122 -15.66 7.21 -9.60
CA GLU A 122 -16.84 7.62 -8.85
C GLU A 122 -17.73 6.40 -8.58
N SER A 123 -18.11 6.18 -7.31
CA SER A 123 -18.99 5.09 -6.92
C SER A 123 -20.29 5.08 -7.72
N ASP A 124 -20.73 3.88 -8.12
CA ASP A 124 -22.00 3.62 -8.81
C ASP A 124 -22.17 4.30 -10.18
N THR A 125 -21.10 4.87 -10.71
CA THR A 125 -21.07 5.46 -12.04
C THR A 125 -19.85 4.87 -12.74
N GLN A 126 -19.99 4.37 -13.98
CA GLN A 126 -18.84 3.94 -14.77
C GLN A 126 -18.05 5.16 -15.25
N MET A 127 -17.73 6.10 -14.35
CA MET A 127 -17.12 7.39 -14.62
C MET A 127 -15.77 7.45 -13.94
N ILE A 128 -14.71 7.63 -14.74
CA ILE A 128 -13.42 8.07 -14.22
C ILE A 128 -13.35 9.59 -14.33
N THR A 129 -12.75 10.22 -13.33
CA THR A 129 -12.46 11.65 -13.34
C THR A 129 -10.96 11.84 -13.30
N LEU A 130 -10.46 12.62 -14.25
CA LEU A 130 -9.06 12.99 -14.34
C LEU A 130 -8.91 14.39 -13.76
N HIS A 131 -7.99 14.53 -12.83
CA HIS A 131 -7.65 15.79 -12.18
C HIS A 131 -6.16 16.07 -12.38
N THR A 132 -5.78 17.34 -12.31
CA THR A 132 -4.38 17.71 -12.11
C THR A 132 -3.91 17.20 -10.75
N HIS A 133 -2.59 17.13 -10.52
CA HIS A 133 -2.05 16.81 -9.20
C HIS A 133 -2.37 17.86 -8.11
N HIS A 134 -3.02 18.96 -8.49
CA HIS A 134 -3.50 20.02 -7.59
C HIS A 134 -5.04 20.03 -7.43
N GLY A 135 -5.73 19.00 -7.94
CA GLY A 135 -7.18 18.82 -7.75
C GLY A 135 -8.07 19.56 -8.75
N GLY A 136 -7.50 20.15 -9.80
CA GLY A 136 -8.28 20.76 -10.88
C GLY A 136 -8.87 19.70 -11.79
N LEU A 137 -10.19 19.66 -11.94
CA LEU A 137 -10.86 18.72 -12.85
C LEU A 137 -10.47 19.01 -14.30
N LEU A 138 -9.94 17.99 -14.99
CA LEU A 138 -9.59 18.05 -16.41
C LEU A 138 -10.75 17.53 -17.27
N VAL A 139 -11.19 16.31 -17.00
CA VAL A 139 -12.25 15.65 -17.77
C VAL A 139 -12.88 14.52 -16.96
N ARG A 140 -14.14 14.21 -17.26
CA ARG A 140 -14.83 13.00 -16.81
C ARG A 140 -15.07 12.12 -18.03
N LEU A 141 -14.73 10.84 -17.93
CA LEU A 141 -14.79 9.89 -19.03
C LEU A 141 -15.62 8.68 -18.62
N ASN A 142 -16.48 8.21 -19.52
CA ASN A 142 -17.18 6.94 -19.36
C ASN A 142 -16.21 5.77 -19.55
N PHE A 143 -16.16 4.89 -18.57
CA PHE A 143 -15.49 3.60 -18.64
C PHE A 143 -16.44 2.57 -19.27
N SER A 144 -15.92 1.73 -20.16
CA SER A 144 -16.78 0.87 -21.00
C SER A 144 -17.41 -0.33 -20.29
N TYR A 145 -17.07 -0.57 -19.02
CA TYR A 145 -17.62 -1.64 -18.17
C TYR A 145 -17.36 -1.31 -16.70
N ASP A 146 -17.91 -2.11 -15.79
CA ASP A 146 -17.70 -1.95 -14.35
C ASP A 146 -16.29 -2.44 -13.96
N PRO A 147 -15.33 -1.54 -13.67
CA PRO A 147 -13.97 -1.93 -13.34
C PRO A 147 -13.91 -2.37 -11.87
N ILE A 148 -13.32 -3.53 -11.59
CA ILE A 148 -13.15 -3.98 -10.20
C ILE A 148 -12.12 -3.11 -9.47
N MET A 149 -11.03 -2.79 -10.17
CA MET A 149 -9.89 -2.10 -9.61
C MET A 149 -9.08 -1.48 -10.76
N ILE A 150 -8.69 -0.23 -10.60
CA ILE A 150 -7.87 0.49 -11.58
C ILE A 150 -6.48 0.65 -11.00
N VAL A 151 -5.48 0.14 -11.72
CA VAL A 151 -4.08 0.20 -11.28
C VAL A 151 -3.22 0.86 -12.34
N ARG A 152 -2.31 1.71 -11.89
CA ARG A 152 -1.36 2.49 -12.70
C ARG A 152 -0.37 1.57 -13.41
N SER A 153 0.17 1.93 -14.57
CA SER A 153 1.46 1.37 -15.02
C SER A 153 2.42 2.43 -15.59
N ASP A 154 3.68 2.22 -15.25
CA ASP A 154 4.96 2.65 -15.86
C ASP A 154 5.31 4.15 -16.05
N TYR A 155 6.47 4.50 -15.51
CA TYR A 155 7.35 5.64 -15.75
C TYR A 155 7.54 6.02 -17.23
N LEU A 156 7.58 5.05 -18.14
CA LEU A 156 7.84 5.26 -19.57
C LEU A 156 6.58 5.54 -20.39
N THR A 157 5.48 4.82 -20.13
CA THR A 157 4.23 4.94 -20.91
C THR A 157 3.21 5.93 -20.30
N LYS A 158 3.50 6.45 -19.10
CA LYS A 158 2.98 7.65 -18.42
C LYS A 158 1.48 7.72 -18.08
N ASN A 159 0.58 7.21 -18.92
CA ASN A 159 -0.89 7.35 -18.77
C ASN A 159 -1.66 6.05 -18.99
N GLN A 160 -1.00 4.91 -18.83
CA GLN A 160 -1.67 3.62 -18.96
C GLN A 160 -2.32 3.21 -17.64
N ILE A 161 -3.55 2.72 -17.74
CA ILE A 161 -4.24 2.09 -16.63
C ILE A 161 -4.60 0.65 -16.98
N TRP A 162 -4.56 -0.19 -15.96
CA TRP A 162 -4.99 -1.57 -16.01
C TRP A 162 -6.28 -1.71 -15.23
N SER A 163 -7.23 -2.43 -15.81
CA SER A 163 -8.48 -2.75 -15.14
C SER A 163 -8.94 -4.15 -15.51
N CYS A 164 -9.41 -4.89 -14.51
CA CYS A 164 -10.04 -6.19 -14.74
C CYS A 164 -11.56 -6.10 -14.62
N SER A 165 -12.23 -6.89 -15.46
CA SER A 165 -13.68 -7.00 -15.52
C SER A 165 -14.11 -8.36 -14.98
N ARG A 166 -15.02 -8.38 -13.98
CA ARG A 166 -15.63 -9.65 -13.52
C ARG A 166 -16.48 -10.27 -14.61
N THR A 167 -17.25 -9.45 -15.32
CA THR A 167 -18.18 -9.92 -16.35
C THR A 167 -17.44 -10.55 -17.52
N LYS A 168 -16.31 -9.97 -17.94
CA LYS A 168 -15.47 -10.53 -19.00
C LYS A 168 -14.43 -11.52 -18.52
N ARG A 169 -14.21 -11.62 -17.20
CA ARG A 169 -13.15 -12.44 -16.55
C ARG A 169 -11.76 -12.22 -17.16
N GLN A 170 -11.50 -10.97 -17.52
CA GLN A 170 -10.34 -10.53 -18.31
C GLN A 170 -9.83 -9.18 -17.79
N CYS A 171 -8.53 -8.95 -18.00
CA CYS A 171 -7.86 -7.70 -17.68
C CYS A 171 -7.47 -6.97 -18.97
N PHE A 172 -7.61 -5.66 -18.96
CA PHE A 172 -7.42 -4.80 -20.12
C PHE A 172 -6.51 -3.65 -19.76
N GLN A 173 -5.70 -3.26 -20.74
CA GLN A 173 -4.92 -2.03 -20.72
C GLN A 173 -5.68 -0.92 -21.43
N PHE A 174 -5.65 0.27 -20.86
CA PHE A 174 -6.19 1.46 -21.50
C PHE A 174 -5.15 2.56 -21.54
N ASP A 175 -5.11 3.26 -22.66
CA ASP A 175 -4.51 4.58 -22.75
C ASP A 175 -5.56 5.64 -22.41
N ILE A 176 -5.12 6.68 -21.71
CA ILE A 176 -5.97 7.80 -21.32
C ILE A 176 -5.47 9.05 -22.02
N ASN A 177 -6.31 9.58 -22.92
CA ASN A 177 -6.06 10.85 -23.56
C ASN A 177 -7.08 11.90 -23.12
N HIS A 178 -6.67 12.78 -22.20
CA HIS A 178 -7.55 13.85 -21.71
C HIS A 178 -7.84 14.93 -22.76
N ILE A 179 -6.97 15.09 -23.77
CA ILE A 179 -7.14 16.10 -24.83
C ILE A 179 -8.25 15.67 -25.77
N THR A 180 -8.21 14.41 -26.24
CA THR A 180 -9.27 13.85 -27.09
C THR A 180 -10.48 13.40 -26.29
N LYS A 181 -10.36 13.33 -24.96
CA LYS A 181 -11.40 12.86 -24.03
C LYS A 181 -11.81 11.42 -24.31
N GLU A 182 -10.82 10.57 -24.52
CA GLU A 182 -11.02 9.18 -24.88
C GLU A 182 -10.26 8.24 -23.94
N ILE A 183 -10.86 7.08 -23.73
CA ILE A 183 -10.21 5.92 -23.11
C ILE A 183 -10.09 4.88 -24.21
N ILE A 184 -8.87 4.59 -24.62
CA ILE A 184 -8.60 3.71 -25.76
C ILE A 184 -8.12 2.37 -25.21
N PRO A 185 -8.86 1.27 -25.39
CA PRO A 185 -8.33 -0.05 -25.08
C PRO A 185 -7.13 -0.31 -25.99
N LEU A 186 -5.95 -0.52 -25.39
CA LEU A 186 -4.72 -0.77 -26.15
C LEU A 186 -4.61 -2.25 -26.47
N GLU A 187 -4.60 -3.06 -25.43
CA GLU A 187 -4.43 -4.50 -25.52
C GLU A 187 -5.29 -5.15 -24.43
N GLN A 188 -5.95 -6.25 -24.79
CA GLN A 188 -6.33 -7.24 -23.78
C GLN A 188 -5.02 -7.87 -23.28
N LEU A 189 -4.92 -8.22 -21.99
CA LEU A 189 -3.83 -9.08 -21.51
C LEU A 189 -3.97 -10.42 -22.24
N ASP A 190 -3.39 -10.50 -23.43
CA ASP A 190 -3.18 -11.73 -24.15
C ASP A 190 -1.96 -12.35 -23.52
N PHE A 191 -2.13 -13.55 -22.98
CA PHE A 191 -1.08 -14.27 -22.29
C PHE A 191 -0.01 -14.58 -23.34
N LYS A 192 1.03 -13.73 -23.46
CA LYS A 192 2.11 -13.84 -24.46
C LYS A 192 2.72 -15.25 -24.52
N TYR A 193 2.65 -15.96 -23.41
CA TYR A 193 2.75 -17.42 -23.35
C TYR A 193 1.40 -17.98 -22.93
N SER A 194 0.89 -18.98 -23.67
CA SER A 194 -0.45 -19.52 -23.48
C SER A 194 -0.66 -20.03 -22.06
N ILE A 195 -1.33 -19.20 -21.25
CA ILE A 195 -2.17 -19.69 -20.17
C ILE A 195 -3.58 -19.76 -20.77
N SER A 196 -3.72 -20.58 -21.81
CA SER A 196 -4.98 -20.74 -22.53
C SER A 196 -6.05 -21.21 -21.54
N ASN A 197 -7.11 -20.42 -21.37
CA ASN A 197 -8.31 -20.69 -20.58
C ASN A 197 -8.27 -20.42 -19.07
N ILE A 198 -7.38 -19.57 -18.56
CA ILE A 198 -7.55 -19.09 -17.19
C ILE A 198 -8.59 -17.96 -17.13
N LEU A 199 -9.80 -18.34 -16.71
CA LEU A 199 -10.82 -17.40 -16.25
C LEU A 199 -10.32 -16.75 -14.95
N ILE A 200 -10.23 -15.42 -14.96
CA ILE A 200 -9.80 -14.63 -13.81
C ILE A 200 -11.04 -14.18 -13.03
N ASP A 201 -11.01 -14.34 -11.72
CA ASP A 201 -11.99 -13.73 -10.81
C ASP A 201 -11.25 -12.79 -9.85
N PRO A 202 -10.97 -11.55 -10.30
CA PRO A 202 -10.02 -10.68 -9.64
C PRO A 202 -10.55 -10.20 -8.29
N ILE A 203 -9.67 -10.27 -7.29
CA ILE A 203 -9.87 -9.66 -5.97
C ILE A 203 -8.98 -8.43 -5.82
N GLY A 204 -7.75 -8.52 -6.30
CA GLY A 204 -6.80 -7.44 -6.24
C GLY A 204 -5.92 -7.38 -7.47
N ILE A 205 -5.48 -6.19 -7.82
CA ILE A 205 -4.46 -5.96 -8.83
C ILE A 205 -3.38 -5.09 -8.19
N SER A 206 -2.12 -5.37 -8.49
CA SER A 206 -1.01 -4.46 -8.23
C SER A 206 -0.10 -4.42 -9.43
N SER A 207 0.67 -3.35 -9.52
CA SER A 207 1.67 -3.17 -10.56
C SER A 207 2.91 -2.53 -9.97
N ASP A 208 3.99 -2.55 -10.73
CA ASP A 208 5.16 -1.74 -10.44
C ASP A 208 5.69 -1.02 -11.69
N GLU A 209 6.68 -0.16 -11.48
CA GLU A 209 7.33 0.60 -12.55
C GLU A 209 8.22 -0.25 -13.46
N GLN A 210 8.33 -1.55 -13.21
CA GLN A 210 9.01 -2.48 -14.12
C GLN A 210 8.01 -3.08 -15.13
N GLY A 211 6.77 -2.57 -15.16
CA GLY A 211 5.70 -3.05 -16.01
C GLY A 211 5.18 -4.42 -15.58
N ARG A 212 5.49 -4.86 -14.35
CA ARG A 212 4.92 -6.09 -13.82
C ARG A 212 3.51 -5.83 -13.34
N ILE A 213 2.62 -6.78 -13.56
CA ILE A 213 1.24 -6.74 -13.11
C ILE A 213 0.99 -8.01 -12.34
N ALA A 214 0.52 -7.88 -11.11
CA ALA A 214 0.07 -8.98 -10.30
C ALA A 214 -1.44 -8.93 -10.17
N VAL A 215 -2.12 -10.01 -10.55
CA VAL A 215 -3.55 -10.17 -10.33
C VAL A 215 -3.74 -11.27 -9.30
N HIS A 216 -4.29 -10.88 -8.16
CA HIS A 216 -4.76 -11.80 -7.13
C HIS A 216 -6.18 -12.22 -7.48
N ASP A 217 -6.40 -13.52 -7.62
CA ASP A 217 -7.71 -14.07 -7.95
C ASP A 217 -8.05 -15.33 -7.14
N ILE A 218 -9.36 -15.56 -6.98
CA ILE A 218 -9.90 -16.76 -6.34
C ILE A 218 -10.85 -17.43 -7.32
N ASN A 219 -10.51 -18.63 -7.75
CA ASN A 219 -11.38 -19.42 -8.63
C ASN A 219 -12.07 -20.51 -7.79
N GLU A 220 -13.33 -20.83 -8.11
CA GLU A 220 -14.10 -21.89 -7.44
C GLU A 220 -13.43 -23.27 -7.54
N VAL A 221 -12.61 -23.49 -8.57
CA VAL A 221 -11.89 -24.76 -8.82
C VAL A 221 -10.44 -24.70 -8.33
N THR A 222 -9.75 -23.58 -8.56
CA THR A 222 -8.35 -23.39 -8.16
C THR A 222 -8.30 -22.38 -7.05
N THR A 223 -7.92 -22.89 -5.90
CA THR A 223 -7.51 -22.15 -4.72
C THR A 223 -6.71 -20.88 -5.02
N ASP A 224 -6.78 -19.95 -4.09
CA ASP A 224 -6.18 -18.61 -4.12
C ASP A 224 -4.80 -18.59 -4.80
N ARG A 225 -4.67 -17.78 -5.85
CA ARG A 225 -3.46 -17.74 -6.69
C ARG A 225 -3.09 -16.32 -7.04
N LEU A 226 -1.82 -16.14 -7.35
CA LEU A 226 -1.26 -14.90 -7.84
C LEU A 226 -0.79 -15.12 -9.28
N LEU A 227 -1.38 -14.36 -10.20
CA LEU A 227 -0.96 -14.31 -11.59
C LEU A 227 -0.01 -13.12 -11.73
N ILE A 228 1.27 -13.38 -12.01
CA ILE A 228 2.25 -12.32 -12.27
C ILE A 228 2.54 -12.27 -13.76
N PHE A 229 2.26 -11.14 -14.36
CA PHE A 229 2.56 -10.80 -15.74
C PHE A 229 3.80 -9.93 -15.77
N THR A 230 4.74 -10.30 -16.62
CA THR A 230 5.93 -9.50 -16.91
C THR A 230 6.10 -9.38 -18.42
N ASN A 231 7.02 -8.55 -18.87
CA ASN A 231 7.32 -8.44 -20.30
C ASN A 231 7.83 -9.76 -20.91
N ASP A 232 8.47 -10.60 -20.10
CA ASP A 232 9.25 -11.75 -20.56
C ASP A 232 8.63 -13.11 -20.22
N GLN A 233 7.83 -13.18 -19.14
CA GLN A 233 7.19 -14.43 -18.69
C GLN A 233 5.94 -14.16 -17.84
N ASN A 234 4.97 -15.09 -17.90
CA ASN A 234 3.83 -15.12 -17.01
C ASN A 234 4.02 -16.22 -15.97
N MET A 235 3.70 -15.95 -14.71
CA MET A 235 3.83 -16.88 -13.59
C MET A 235 2.50 -17.05 -12.88
N ILE A 236 2.20 -18.27 -12.46
CA ILE A 236 1.07 -18.58 -11.57
C ILE A 236 1.65 -19.14 -10.28
N ILE A 237 1.38 -18.46 -9.17
CA ILE A 237 1.85 -18.87 -7.85
C ILE A 237 0.63 -19.27 -7.01
N PRO A 238 0.51 -20.55 -6.61
CA PRO A 238 -0.54 -20.97 -5.68
C PRO A 238 -0.25 -20.40 -4.29
N LEU A 239 -1.15 -19.56 -3.79
CA LEU A 239 -0.98 -18.87 -2.51
C LEU A 239 -1.34 -19.77 -1.32
N ASP A 240 -1.95 -20.94 -1.54
CA ASP A 240 -2.20 -21.94 -0.49
C ASP A 240 -0.94 -22.31 0.29
N SER A 241 0.17 -22.56 -0.41
CA SER A 241 1.44 -22.92 0.22
C SER A 241 1.94 -21.85 1.20
N ILE A 242 1.58 -20.60 0.97
CA ILE A 242 1.92 -19.45 1.80
C ILE A 242 0.89 -19.28 2.94
N LYS A 243 -0.38 -19.67 2.72
CA LYS A 243 -1.45 -19.61 3.74
C LYS A 243 -1.22 -20.54 4.93
N TYR A 244 -0.63 -21.73 4.70
CA TYR A 244 -0.66 -22.82 5.69
C TYR A 244 0.61 -22.99 6.55
N ALA A 245 1.72 -22.34 6.22
CA ALA A 245 3.01 -22.70 6.84
C ALA A 245 3.04 -22.53 8.37
N ASP A 246 2.44 -21.48 8.96
CA ASP A 246 2.41 -21.30 10.43
C ASP A 246 1.26 -20.39 10.91
N ARG A 247 -0.02 -20.71 10.65
CA ARG A 247 -1.14 -19.83 11.07
C ARG A 247 -1.88 -20.26 12.32
N GLN A 248 -2.04 -19.29 13.23
CA GLN A 248 -3.09 -19.25 14.24
C GLN A 248 -4.30 -18.53 13.60
N ILE A 249 -5.41 -19.24 13.35
CA ILE A 249 -6.75 -18.71 13.01
C ILE A 249 -7.04 -18.38 11.51
N SER A 250 -8.30 -18.64 11.14
CA SER A 250 -9.01 -18.38 9.88
C SER A 250 -8.85 -16.94 9.36
N SER A 251 -8.06 -16.74 8.31
CA SER A 251 -7.73 -15.44 7.73
C SER A 251 -7.68 -15.53 6.21
N GLN A 252 -8.07 -14.47 5.52
CA GLN A 252 -8.16 -14.41 4.05
C GLN A 252 -7.15 -13.41 3.48
N ILE A 253 -6.68 -13.64 2.25
CA ILE A 253 -5.85 -12.66 1.53
C ILE A 253 -6.77 -11.56 1.05
N GLU A 254 -6.46 -10.33 1.43
CA GLU A 254 -7.20 -9.13 1.00
C GLU A 254 -6.50 -8.46 -0.19
N ARG A 255 -5.16 -8.42 -0.17
CA ARG A 255 -4.38 -7.75 -1.20
C ARG A 255 -3.00 -8.37 -1.35
N VAL A 256 -2.49 -8.37 -2.57
CA VAL A 256 -1.10 -8.71 -2.89
C VAL A 256 -0.45 -7.56 -3.63
N LEU A 257 0.70 -7.10 -3.14
CA LEU A 257 1.48 -6.00 -3.72
C LEU A 257 2.84 -6.51 -4.21
N LEU A 258 3.25 -6.01 -5.37
CA LEU A 258 4.60 -6.18 -5.89
C LEU A 258 5.57 -5.22 -5.19
N VAL A 259 6.82 -5.65 -5.00
CA VAL A 259 7.88 -4.79 -4.46
C VAL A 259 8.76 -4.28 -5.61
N PRO A 260 8.78 -2.97 -5.89
CA PRO A 260 9.63 -2.41 -6.94
C PRO A 260 11.11 -2.72 -6.70
N LYS A 261 11.84 -3.07 -7.77
CA LYS A 261 13.29 -3.39 -7.76
C LYS A 261 13.67 -4.67 -7.01
N GLN A 262 12.71 -5.39 -6.42
CA GLN A 262 12.92 -6.69 -5.78
C GLN A 262 11.90 -7.68 -6.36
N SER A 263 12.21 -8.21 -7.55
CA SER A 263 11.24 -8.99 -8.33
C SER A 263 10.80 -10.28 -7.65
N ASN A 264 11.67 -10.84 -6.82
CA ASN A 264 11.44 -12.04 -6.03
C ASN A 264 10.50 -11.83 -4.85
N LEU A 265 10.13 -10.58 -4.50
CA LEU A 265 9.35 -10.28 -3.32
C LEU A 265 7.93 -9.83 -3.63
N ILE A 266 7.01 -10.31 -2.79
CA ILE A 266 5.65 -9.82 -2.71
C ILE A 266 5.29 -9.49 -1.26
N VAL A 267 4.36 -8.56 -1.11
CA VAL A 267 3.71 -8.23 0.16
C VAL A 267 2.28 -8.76 0.11
N ILE A 268 1.89 -9.55 1.09
CA ILE A 268 0.54 -10.09 1.22
C ILE A 268 -0.10 -9.47 2.45
N LEU A 269 -1.25 -8.81 2.25
CA LEU A 269 -2.11 -8.35 3.33
C LEU A 269 -3.17 -9.40 3.60
N TYR A 270 -3.28 -9.77 4.87
CA TYR A 270 -4.29 -10.69 5.34
C TYR A 270 -5.25 -10.01 6.32
N ALA A 271 -6.53 -10.26 6.09
CA ALA A 271 -7.62 -9.86 6.94
C ALA A 271 -8.15 -11.07 7.74
N PRO A 272 -8.67 -10.84 8.96
CA PRO A 272 -9.32 -11.88 9.74
C PRO A 272 -10.64 -12.28 9.07
N GLN A 273 -10.97 -13.59 9.03
CA GLN A 273 -12.28 -14.05 8.52
C GLN A 273 -13.41 -13.86 9.55
N SER A 274 -13.05 -13.77 10.83
CA SER A 274 -14.00 -13.54 11.91
C SER A 274 -14.05 -12.06 12.26
N THR A 275 -15.26 -11.53 12.44
CA THR A 275 -15.50 -10.17 12.95
C THR A 275 -15.11 -9.99 14.42
N ILE A 276 -14.70 -11.06 15.11
CA ILE A 276 -14.31 -11.03 16.53
C ILE A 276 -12.94 -10.35 16.71
N THR A 277 -12.07 -10.38 15.70
CA THR A 277 -10.73 -9.77 15.77
C THR A 277 -10.53 -8.84 14.59
N ASN A 278 -9.90 -7.67 14.81
CA ASN A 278 -9.44 -6.77 13.73
C ASN A 278 -7.96 -6.97 13.39
N LEU A 279 -7.35 -8.07 13.82
CA LEU A 279 -5.94 -8.34 13.61
C LEU A 279 -5.66 -8.60 12.12
N HIS A 280 -4.96 -7.66 11.49
CA HIS A 280 -4.44 -7.83 10.14
C HIS A 280 -2.97 -8.22 10.20
N GLU A 281 -2.53 -8.99 9.20
CA GLU A 281 -1.13 -9.37 9.05
C GLU A 281 -0.60 -8.90 7.70
N ILE A 282 0.55 -8.23 7.71
CA ILE A 282 1.32 -7.96 6.51
C ILE A 282 2.49 -8.95 6.47
N VAL A 283 2.55 -9.76 5.41
CA VAL A 283 3.53 -10.82 5.25
C VAL A 283 4.39 -10.53 4.02
N ILE A 284 5.70 -10.58 4.19
CA ILE A 284 6.66 -10.41 3.09
C ILE A 284 7.19 -11.78 2.72
N VAL A 285 7.08 -12.12 1.44
CA VAL A 285 7.33 -13.46 0.92
C VAL A 285 8.32 -13.39 -0.23
N ASP A 286 9.30 -14.30 -0.21
CA ASP A 286 10.11 -14.60 -1.37
C ASP A 286 9.45 -15.71 -2.20
N ILE A 287 9.08 -15.36 -3.42
CA ILE A 287 8.38 -16.24 -4.37
C ILE A 287 9.31 -16.97 -5.34
N GLU A 288 10.61 -16.62 -5.37
CA GLU A 288 11.60 -17.35 -6.18
C GLU A 288 12.13 -18.58 -5.45
N LEU A 289 12.09 -18.59 -4.11
CA LEU A 289 12.36 -19.79 -3.33
C LEU A 289 11.30 -20.86 -3.58
N ARG A 290 11.72 -22.13 -3.62
CA ARG A 290 10.82 -23.29 -3.78
C ARG A 290 10.97 -24.24 -2.58
N PRO A 291 9.99 -24.34 -1.67
CA PRO A 291 8.72 -23.60 -1.66
C PRO A 291 8.92 -22.10 -1.35
N ALA A 292 7.94 -21.27 -1.74
CA ALA A 292 7.92 -19.85 -1.41
C ALA A 292 8.03 -19.67 0.10
N ARG A 293 8.79 -18.67 0.55
CA ARG A 293 9.17 -18.53 1.95
C ARG A 293 8.75 -17.20 2.52
N ILE A 294 8.12 -17.25 3.69
CA ILE A 294 7.85 -16.05 4.48
C ILE A 294 9.16 -15.55 5.07
N LEU A 295 9.51 -14.31 4.76
CA LEU A 295 10.71 -13.65 5.27
C LEU A 295 10.40 -12.79 6.50
N TYR A 296 9.19 -12.20 6.55
CA TYR A 296 8.80 -11.32 7.65
C TYR A 296 7.29 -11.24 7.84
N ARG A 297 6.87 -10.93 9.08
CA ARG A 297 5.47 -10.72 9.45
C ARG A 297 5.34 -9.46 10.31
N LEU A 298 4.40 -8.60 9.96
CA LEU A 298 3.93 -7.49 10.77
C LEU A 298 2.49 -7.77 11.18
N GLN A 299 2.18 -7.55 12.45
CA GLN A 299 0.83 -7.67 12.99
C GLN A 299 0.30 -6.28 13.33
N GLU A 300 -0.91 -5.98 12.85
CA GLU A 300 -1.58 -4.72 13.10
C GLU A 300 -2.95 -4.96 13.74
N VAL A 301 -3.05 -4.62 15.02
CA VAL A 301 -4.22 -4.95 15.85
C VAL A 301 -5.42 -4.05 15.56
N ASN A 302 -5.17 -2.83 15.07
CA ASN A 302 -6.22 -1.85 14.81
C ASN A 302 -6.80 -1.96 13.39
N GLY A 303 -6.34 -2.92 12.60
CA GLY A 303 -6.67 -3.06 11.19
C GLY A 303 -5.88 -2.13 10.27
N ILE A 304 -5.92 -2.44 8.98
CA ILE A 304 -5.24 -1.70 7.92
C ILE A 304 -6.29 -1.19 6.95
N GLU A 305 -6.37 0.13 6.76
CA GLU A 305 -7.33 0.75 5.83
C GLU A 305 -6.84 0.69 4.40
N ASN A 306 -5.56 1.04 4.20
CA ASN A 306 -4.92 0.94 2.90
C ASN A 306 -3.42 0.72 3.05
N ILE A 307 -2.80 0.21 1.98
CA ILE A 307 -1.40 -0.16 1.92
C ILE A 307 -0.89 -0.03 0.49
N ASP A 308 0.36 0.41 0.35
CA ASP A 308 1.05 0.51 -0.93
C ASP A 308 2.58 0.38 -0.75
N VAL A 309 3.30 0.17 -1.85
CA VAL A 309 4.77 0.10 -1.85
C VAL A 309 5.36 1.20 -2.73
N THR A 310 6.26 2.02 -2.18
CA THR A 310 6.94 3.09 -2.93
C THR A 310 7.95 2.53 -3.92
N LEU A 311 8.37 3.36 -4.88
CA LEU A 311 9.46 3.02 -5.82
C LEU A 311 10.81 2.74 -5.16
N ASN A 312 10.95 3.17 -3.91
CA ASN A 312 12.14 2.95 -3.12
C ASN A 312 11.99 1.69 -2.26
N GLY A 313 11.04 0.79 -2.55
CA GLY A 313 10.81 -0.42 -1.77
C GLY A 313 10.43 -0.09 -0.32
N GLU A 314 9.60 0.93 -0.11
CA GLU A 314 9.10 1.27 1.22
C GLU A 314 7.64 0.85 1.32
N LEU A 315 7.32 0.11 2.37
CA LEU A 315 5.96 -0.26 2.68
C LEU A 315 5.27 0.90 3.40
N VAL A 316 4.18 1.39 2.85
CA VAL A 316 3.38 2.48 3.42
C VAL A 316 1.98 1.96 3.68
N TYR A 317 1.48 2.10 4.90
CA TYR A 317 0.10 1.73 5.21
C TYR A 317 -0.55 2.67 6.23
N SER A 318 -1.88 2.79 6.16
CA SER A 318 -2.69 3.50 7.14
C SER A 318 -3.47 2.53 8.02
N VAL A 319 -3.70 2.94 9.26
CA VAL A 319 -4.51 2.20 10.23
C VAL A 319 -5.72 3.04 10.63
N THR A 320 -6.88 2.40 10.73
CA THR A 320 -8.07 3.04 11.29
C THR A 320 -7.86 3.22 12.79
N PRO A 321 -8.16 4.39 13.35
CA PRO A 321 -8.33 4.47 14.78
C PRO A 321 -9.55 3.62 15.21
N PRO A 322 -9.50 2.95 16.37
CA PRO A 322 -10.66 2.21 16.89
C PRO A 322 -11.87 3.14 17.03
N VAL A 323 -13.04 2.71 16.57
CA VAL A 323 -14.30 3.49 16.53
C VAL A 323 -14.63 4.17 17.88
N ASN A 324 -14.23 3.55 19.00
CA ASN A 324 -14.52 4.02 20.35
C ASN A 324 -13.44 4.90 20.99
N LYS A 325 -12.37 5.25 20.25
CA LYS A 325 -11.31 6.12 20.76
C LYS A 325 -11.09 7.26 19.77
N ARG A 326 -11.04 8.51 20.26
CA ARG A 326 -10.55 9.68 19.50
C ARG A 326 -9.04 9.56 19.26
N ILE A 327 -8.61 8.49 18.61
CA ILE A 327 -7.23 8.29 18.19
C ILE A 327 -7.10 8.88 16.80
N ILE A 328 -5.99 9.57 16.58
CA ILE A 328 -5.66 10.16 15.29
C ILE A 328 -5.25 9.02 14.35
N PRO A 329 -5.81 8.92 13.12
CA PRO A 329 -5.36 7.95 12.13
C PRO A 329 -3.85 8.09 11.90
N LYS A 330 -3.17 6.99 11.60
CA LYS A 330 -1.71 6.99 11.42
C LYS A 330 -1.32 6.39 10.09
N MET A 331 -0.29 6.96 9.49
CA MET A 331 0.45 6.37 8.39
C MET A 331 1.78 5.84 8.91
N HIS A 332 2.08 4.58 8.63
CA HIS A 332 3.35 3.95 8.96
C HIS A 332 4.16 3.69 7.70
N ILE A 333 5.47 3.88 7.80
CA ILE A 333 6.41 3.68 6.69
C ILE A 333 7.54 2.78 7.16
N TYR A 334 7.78 1.70 6.43
CA TYR A 334 8.85 0.73 6.69
C TYR A 334 9.77 0.59 5.48
N SER A 335 11.07 0.37 5.71
CA SER A 335 12.01 -0.01 4.66
C SER A 335 11.87 -1.51 4.37
N LEU A 336 11.82 -1.90 3.09
CA LEU A 336 11.94 -3.29 2.63
C LEU A 336 13.31 -3.59 1.99
N ILE A 337 14.22 -2.61 1.96
CA ILE A 337 15.57 -2.76 1.42
C ILE A 337 16.54 -3.18 2.52
N ASN A 338 17.49 -4.06 2.16
CA ASN A 338 18.66 -4.44 2.97
C ASN A 338 19.57 -3.27 3.36
#